data_AF-A0A836QJR7-F1
#
_entry.id   AF-A0A836QJR7-F1
#
_cell.length_a   1.000
_cell.length_b   1.000
_cell.length_c   1.000
_cell.angle_alpha   90.00
_cell.angle_beta   90.00
_cell.angle_gamma   90.00
#
_symmetry.space_group_name_H-M   'P 1'
#
loop_
_entity.id
_entity.type
_entity.pdbx_description
1 polymer ?
#
loop_
_entity_poly.entity_id
_entity_poly.type
_entity_poly.pdbx_seq_one_letter_code
_entity_poly.pdbx_strand_id
1 'polypeptide(L)'
;GFLAGLIEALVEKGVPPQRMQVADGNSGEKEGHGHTWQVAGYRDALEERSVRLLDLNAVGTRPIAVAGGVVYESYPISTLVTDCAFLFNIPLAKCHNLGCTTLSIKNLMGVLTSPVRHLCATQVIDEPFAEDLWRLTETGLSLFEDRFYHKLADLVTAVRSLGVPRLSVVDGLIGRDGTAFNEGSNHPLGWTVIGENEVHVDTVGTYLMGLDPLETPYLKVVAERGLGTNRIGDIEVVDLASGQAASAAELVEMRRSEPLMPISSGGSGYYPRFREDGSAVPWRLDQVNQQLRKDGKEAIPVP
;
A
#
# COMPACT_ATOMS: atom_id res chain seq x y z
N GLY A 1 -2.41 17.26 13.21
CA GLY A 1 -2.01 16.39 12.10
C GLY A 1 -3.23 15.76 11.46
N PHE A 2 -3.10 15.14 10.29
CA PHE A 2 -4.24 14.58 9.53
C PHE A 2 -5.14 13.66 10.37
N LEU A 3 -4.54 12.66 11.04
CA LEU A 3 -5.27 11.73 11.91
C LEU A 3 -6.06 12.43 13.03
N ALA A 4 -5.47 13.43 13.67
CA ALA A 4 -6.14 14.21 14.72
C ALA A 4 -7.39 14.93 14.17
N GLY A 5 -7.26 15.57 13.00
CA GLY A 5 -8.37 16.25 12.34
C GLY A 5 -9.48 15.28 11.91
N LEU A 6 -9.14 14.06 11.46
CA LEU A 6 -10.14 13.03 11.16
C LEU A 6 -10.90 12.59 12.43
N ILE A 7 -10.18 12.39 13.54
CA ILE A 7 -10.80 12.02 14.82
C ILE A 7 -11.75 13.13 15.29
N GLU A 8 -11.31 14.39 15.25
CA GLU A 8 -12.11 15.56 15.63
C GLU A 8 -13.37 15.66 14.77
N ALA A 9 -13.25 15.51 13.45
CA ALA A 9 -14.38 15.51 12.54
C ALA A 9 -15.40 14.39 12.88
N LEU A 10 -14.94 13.20 13.24
CA LEU A 10 -15.83 12.10 13.68
C LEU A 10 -16.53 12.42 15.01
N VAL A 11 -15.83 13.06 15.96
CA VAL A 11 -16.41 13.52 17.23
C VAL A 11 -17.48 14.57 16.98
N GLU A 12 -17.22 15.55 16.12
CA GLU A 12 -18.19 16.58 15.74
C GLU A 12 -19.44 15.99 15.06
N LYS A 13 -19.28 14.87 14.35
CA LYS A 13 -20.40 14.10 13.76
C LYS A 13 -21.07 13.14 14.74
N GLY A 14 -20.68 13.16 16.02
CA GLY A 14 -21.35 12.43 17.09
C GLY A 14 -20.80 11.03 17.38
N VAL A 15 -19.65 10.66 16.84
CA VAL A 15 -18.97 9.42 17.21
C VAL A 15 -18.13 9.68 18.48
N PRO A 16 -18.47 9.09 19.64
CA PRO A 16 -17.72 9.36 20.85
C PRO A 16 -16.33 8.68 20.80
N PRO A 17 -15.26 9.32 21.34
CA PRO A 17 -13.90 8.77 21.32
C PRO A 17 -13.76 7.34 21.86
N GLN A 18 -14.58 6.96 22.84
CA GLN A 18 -14.55 5.63 23.45
C GLN A 18 -14.99 4.51 22.49
N ARG A 19 -15.67 4.87 21.40
CA ARG A 19 -16.04 3.97 20.30
C ARG A 19 -15.00 3.92 19.18
N MET A 20 -13.93 4.71 19.28
CA MET A 20 -12.84 4.73 18.32
C MET A 20 -11.61 4.00 18.86
N GLN A 21 -10.87 3.39 17.96
CA GLN A 21 -9.57 2.78 18.22
C GLN A 21 -8.67 3.11 17.05
N VAL A 22 -7.43 3.52 17.36
CA VAL A 22 -6.35 3.65 16.37
C VAL A 22 -5.39 2.52 16.64
N ALA A 23 -4.92 1.86 15.59
CA ALA A 23 -4.03 0.73 15.74
C ALA A 23 -2.96 0.73 14.65
N ASP A 24 -1.73 0.39 15.04
CA ASP A 24 -0.60 0.17 14.13
C ASP A 24 0.23 -1.00 14.69
N GLY A 25 0.79 -1.82 13.81
CA GLY A 25 1.64 -2.93 14.23
C GLY A 25 3.15 -2.66 14.11
N ASN A 26 3.60 -1.77 13.23
CA ASN A 26 5.04 -1.69 12.92
C ASN A 26 5.80 -0.83 13.93
N SER A 27 5.18 0.25 14.39
CA SER A 27 5.73 1.16 15.40
C SER A 27 5.71 0.58 16.81
N GLY A 28 5.13 -0.61 17.03
CA GLY A 28 5.22 -1.37 18.29
C GLY A 28 6.24 -2.51 18.28
N GLU A 29 6.56 -3.07 17.10
CA GLU A 29 7.43 -4.25 16.99
C GLU A 29 8.93 -3.97 17.12
N LYS A 30 9.38 -2.77 16.72
CA LYS A 30 10.81 -2.45 16.57
C LYS A 30 11.19 -1.14 17.26
N GLU A 31 10.72 -0.94 18.48
CA GLU A 31 11.05 0.27 19.28
C GLU A 31 12.57 0.51 19.36
N GLY A 32 13.37 -0.56 19.49
CA GLY A 32 14.83 -0.49 19.51
C GLY A 32 15.50 -0.03 18.19
N HIS A 33 14.75 0.10 17.10
CA HIS A 33 15.21 0.64 15.81
C HIS A 33 14.65 2.06 15.55
N GLY A 34 14.11 2.72 16.58
CA GLY A 34 13.53 4.07 16.48
C GLY A 34 12.12 4.11 15.92
N HIS A 35 11.53 2.96 15.57
CA HIS A 35 10.14 2.86 15.14
C HIS A 35 9.25 2.93 16.38
N THR A 36 8.84 4.13 16.78
CA THR A 36 7.98 4.36 17.94
C THR A 36 6.70 5.07 17.52
N TRP A 37 5.63 4.89 18.29
CA TRP A 37 4.39 5.66 18.12
C TRP A 37 4.60 7.18 18.23
N GLN A 38 5.63 7.63 18.96
CA GLN A 38 5.99 9.05 19.04
C GLN A 38 6.52 9.55 17.70
N VAL A 39 7.52 8.87 17.13
CA VAL A 39 8.15 9.28 15.86
C VAL A 39 7.15 9.21 14.70
N ALA A 40 6.25 8.24 14.71
CA ALA A 40 5.17 8.14 13.73
C ALA A 40 4.05 9.19 13.93
N GLY A 41 4.12 10.02 14.98
CA GLY A 41 3.15 11.09 15.25
C GLY A 41 1.83 10.62 15.86
N TYR A 42 1.68 9.34 16.19
CA TYR A 42 0.45 8.81 16.79
C TYR A 42 0.21 9.38 18.19
N ARG A 43 1.24 9.48 19.03
CA ARG A 43 1.07 10.01 20.40
C ARG A 43 0.56 11.45 20.37
N ASP A 44 1.21 12.31 19.59
CA ASP A 44 0.79 13.71 19.43
C ASP A 44 -0.60 13.83 18.80
N ALA A 45 -0.93 12.96 17.84
CA ALA A 45 -2.24 12.96 17.20
C ALA A 45 -3.38 12.52 18.12
N LEU A 46 -3.09 11.79 19.20
CA LEU A 46 -4.10 11.23 20.12
C LEU A 46 -4.09 11.88 21.49
N GLU A 47 -3.07 12.69 21.79
CA GLU A 47 -3.01 13.53 22.98
C GLU A 47 -4.32 14.32 23.12
N GLU A 48 -4.87 14.35 24.33
CA GLU A 48 -6.14 14.99 24.69
C GLU A 48 -7.42 14.45 24.01
N ARG A 49 -7.34 13.52 23.05
CA ARG A 49 -8.52 13.04 22.28
C ARG A 49 -9.20 11.80 22.86
N SER A 50 -8.70 11.24 23.95
CA SER A 50 -9.30 10.07 24.65
C SER A 50 -9.58 8.84 23.76
N VAL A 51 -8.88 8.72 22.63
CA VAL A 51 -8.94 7.56 21.73
C VAL A 51 -7.82 6.59 22.09
N ARG A 52 -8.12 5.29 22.08
CA ARG A 52 -7.13 4.26 22.41
C ARG A 52 -6.20 3.99 21.23
N LEU A 53 -4.89 3.98 21.50
CA LEU A 53 -3.85 3.49 20.60
C LEU A 53 -3.51 2.04 20.95
N LEU A 54 -3.59 1.14 19.98
CA LEU A 54 -3.41 -0.31 20.17
C LEU A 54 -2.30 -0.85 19.27
N ASP A 55 -1.54 -1.83 19.78
CA ASP A 55 -0.61 -2.61 18.98
C ASP A 55 -1.38 -3.72 18.24
N LEU A 56 -1.37 -3.69 16.92
CA LEU A 56 -2.04 -4.70 16.09
C LEU A 56 -1.44 -6.10 16.25
N ASN A 57 -0.23 -6.25 16.79
CA ASN A 57 0.36 -7.57 17.05
C ASN A 57 -0.03 -8.18 18.39
N ALA A 58 -0.57 -7.36 19.30
CA ALA A 58 -0.96 -7.80 20.64
C ALA A 58 -2.43 -8.26 20.71
N VAL A 59 -3.13 -8.31 19.58
CA VAL A 59 -4.55 -8.68 19.49
C VAL A 59 -4.75 -10.04 18.83
N GLY A 60 -5.90 -10.67 19.11
CA GLY A 60 -6.27 -11.93 18.47
C GLY A 60 -6.51 -11.79 16.97
N THR A 61 -6.56 -12.92 16.28
CA THR A 61 -6.89 -12.99 14.85
C THR A 61 -7.99 -14.00 14.60
N ARG A 62 -8.66 -13.86 13.46
CA ARG A 62 -9.65 -14.81 12.94
C ARG A 62 -9.27 -15.21 11.51
N PRO A 63 -9.30 -16.51 11.16
CA PRO A 63 -9.07 -16.93 9.79
C PRO A 63 -10.26 -16.52 8.91
N ILE A 64 -9.97 -15.77 7.85
CA ILE A 64 -10.95 -15.30 6.89
C ILE A 64 -10.60 -15.89 5.53
N ALA A 65 -11.53 -16.62 4.93
CA ALA A 65 -11.33 -17.28 3.66
C ALA A 65 -11.15 -16.26 2.51
N VAL A 66 -10.34 -16.64 1.52
CA VAL A 66 -10.14 -15.89 0.29
C VAL A 66 -10.85 -16.61 -0.85
N ALA A 67 -12.02 -16.10 -1.25
CA ALA A 67 -12.74 -16.64 -2.40
C ALA A 67 -11.89 -16.45 -3.67
N GLY A 68 -11.49 -17.55 -4.32
CA GLY A 68 -10.62 -17.51 -5.50
C GLY A 68 -9.20 -17.01 -5.18
N GLY A 69 -8.68 -17.32 -3.98
CA GLY A 69 -7.31 -17.01 -3.59
C GLY A 69 -6.29 -17.62 -4.55
N VAL A 70 -5.27 -16.84 -4.93
CA VAL A 70 -4.20 -17.29 -5.85
C VAL A 70 -2.98 -17.77 -5.08
N VAL A 71 -2.63 -17.08 -3.99
CA VAL A 71 -1.51 -17.45 -3.11
C VAL A 71 -2.04 -17.96 -1.78
N TYR A 72 -2.94 -17.24 -1.13
CA TYR A 72 -3.51 -17.63 0.16
C TYR A 72 -4.98 -18.01 0.03
N GLU A 73 -5.36 -19.14 0.63
CA GLU A 73 -6.77 -19.57 0.75
C GLU A 73 -7.48 -18.92 1.96
N SER A 74 -6.72 -18.42 2.93
CA SER A 74 -7.24 -17.64 4.07
C SER A 74 -6.18 -16.72 4.66
N TYR A 75 -6.61 -15.66 5.33
CA TYR A 75 -5.75 -14.76 6.11
C TYR A 75 -6.19 -14.69 7.59
N PRO A 76 -5.24 -14.64 8.54
CA PRO A 76 -5.53 -14.34 9.93
C PRO A 76 -5.71 -12.82 10.13
N ILE A 77 -6.94 -12.34 10.01
CA ILE A 77 -7.25 -10.91 10.16
C ILE A 77 -7.48 -10.59 11.63
N SER A 78 -6.93 -9.47 12.11
CA SER A 78 -7.10 -8.95 13.47
C SER A 78 -8.57 -8.92 13.93
N THR A 79 -8.82 -9.29 15.18
CA THR A 79 -10.14 -9.15 15.81
C THR A 79 -10.60 -7.69 15.88
N LEU A 80 -9.68 -6.72 15.92
CA LEU A 80 -10.04 -5.30 15.84
C LEU A 80 -10.78 -4.97 14.54
N VAL A 81 -10.39 -5.59 13.42
CA VAL A 81 -11.02 -5.36 12.12
C VAL A 81 -12.27 -6.21 11.95
N THR A 82 -12.21 -7.47 12.38
CA THR A 82 -13.33 -8.41 12.19
C THR A 82 -14.49 -8.20 13.17
N ASP A 83 -14.32 -7.39 14.22
CA ASP A 83 -15.37 -7.00 15.19
C ASP A 83 -15.77 -5.52 15.11
N CYS A 84 -15.10 -4.71 14.29
CA CYS A 84 -15.46 -3.29 14.19
C CYS A 84 -16.77 -3.09 13.40
N ALA A 85 -17.47 -2.00 13.73
CA ALA A 85 -18.66 -1.58 12.99
C ALA A 85 -18.31 -0.85 11.68
N PHE A 86 -17.11 -0.28 11.60
CA PHE A 86 -16.62 0.48 10.46
C PHE A 86 -15.08 0.50 10.48
N LEU A 87 -14.45 0.31 9.32
CA LEU A 87 -13.00 0.37 9.15
C LEU A 87 -12.58 1.63 8.41
N PHE A 88 -11.81 2.51 9.06
CA PHE A 88 -11.05 3.56 8.37
C PHE A 88 -9.64 3.05 8.05
N ASN A 89 -9.30 2.98 6.77
CA ASN A 89 -7.97 2.63 6.27
C ASN A 89 -7.21 3.91 5.90
N ILE A 90 -6.23 4.31 6.71
CA ILE A 90 -5.60 5.65 6.62
C ILE A 90 -4.12 5.52 6.23
N PRO A 91 -3.79 5.27 4.95
CA PRO A 91 -2.41 5.24 4.48
C PRO A 91 -1.81 6.64 4.34
N LEU A 92 -0.48 6.73 4.45
CA LEU A 92 0.29 7.88 3.97
C LEU A 92 0.61 7.70 2.49
N ALA A 93 0.59 8.79 1.70
CA ALA A 93 1.05 8.78 0.32
C ALA A 93 2.58 8.58 0.24
N LYS A 94 3.04 7.39 -0.14
CA LYS A 94 4.48 7.15 -0.27
C LYS A 94 4.84 6.10 -1.32
N CYS A 95 6.05 6.16 -1.82
CA CYS A 95 6.65 5.14 -2.68
C CYS A 95 7.20 3.98 -1.86
N HIS A 96 7.34 2.81 -2.50
CA HIS A 96 8.00 1.66 -1.91
C HIS A 96 8.75 0.87 -2.97
N ASN A 97 9.96 0.45 -2.63
CA ASN A 97 10.85 -0.21 -3.57
C ASN A 97 10.23 -1.46 -4.22
N LEU A 98 9.48 -2.31 -3.53
CA LEU A 98 8.73 -3.46 -4.08
C LEU A 98 7.33 -3.12 -4.66
N GLY A 99 6.49 -2.39 -3.91
CA GLY A 99 5.10 -2.09 -4.29
C GLY A 99 4.94 -0.93 -5.29
N CYS A 100 6.04 -0.25 -5.63
CA CYS A 100 6.09 1.03 -6.35
C CYS A 100 5.44 2.17 -5.55
N THR A 101 4.16 2.06 -5.20
CA THR A 101 3.48 2.92 -4.23
C THR A 101 3.03 2.13 -2.99
N THR A 102 2.79 2.84 -1.90
CA THR A 102 2.15 2.35 -0.68
C THR A 102 1.01 3.31 -0.39
N LEU A 103 -0.20 2.81 -0.62
CA LEU A 103 -1.44 3.52 -0.39
C LEU A 103 -2.38 2.55 0.35
N SER A 104 -3.67 2.58 0.05
CA SER A 104 -4.72 1.87 0.76
C SER A 104 -4.53 0.36 0.72
N ILE A 105 -4.23 -0.25 -0.43
CA ILE A 105 -4.12 -1.72 -0.54
C ILE A 105 -2.96 -2.25 0.30
N LYS A 106 -1.80 -1.61 0.21
CA LYS A 106 -0.62 -2.04 0.97
C LYS A 106 -0.75 -1.74 2.46
N ASN A 107 -1.49 -0.70 2.85
CA ASN A 107 -1.77 -0.39 4.25
C ASN A 107 -2.66 -1.45 4.92
N LEU A 108 -3.50 -2.16 4.16
CA LEU A 108 -4.24 -3.31 4.68
C LEU A 108 -3.33 -4.43 5.19
N MET A 109 -2.05 -4.52 4.79
CA MET A 109 -1.10 -5.46 5.42
C MET A 109 -1.04 -5.29 6.94
N GLY A 110 -1.32 -4.08 7.45
CA GLY A 110 -1.37 -3.78 8.88
C GLY A 110 -2.44 -4.56 9.64
N VAL A 111 -3.53 -4.99 8.99
CA VAL A 111 -4.62 -5.73 9.65
C VAL A 111 -4.25 -7.17 10.01
N LEU A 112 -3.09 -7.64 9.52
CA LEU A 112 -2.50 -8.94 9.84
C LEU A 112 -1.50 -8.78 11.00
N THR A 113 -1.37 -9.81 11.82
CA THR A 113 -0.33 -9.90 12.84
C THR A 113 0.98 -10.46 12.28
N SER A 114 2.09 -10.15 12.94
CA SER A 114 3.38 -10.79 12.68
C SER A 114 3.31 -12.30 12.97
N PRO A 115 3.98 -13.16 12.17
CA PRO A 115 4.88 -12.84 11.08
C PRO A 115 4.21 -12.60 9.71
N VAL A 116 2.95 -13.01 9.55
CA VAL A 116 2.26 -13.05 8.23
C VAL A 116 2.12 -11.66 7.60
N ARG A 117 2.01 -10.61 8.41
CA ARG A 117 1.88 -9.22 7.93
C ARG A 117 2.97 -8.77 6.97
N HIS A 118 4.16 -9.35 7.03
CA HIS A 118 5.28 -8.99 6.15
C HIS A 118 5.19 -9.70 4.80
N LEU A 119 4.07 -9.55 4.08
CA LEU A 119 3.86 -10.15 2.76
C LEU A 119 4.94 -9.79 1.73
N CYS A 120 5.66 -8.67 1.95
CA CYS A 120 6.81 -8.22 1.18
C CYS A 120 8.13 -8.94 1.49
N ALA A 121 8.11 -9.93 2.38
CA ALA A 121 9.20 -10.85 2.63
C ALA A 121 8.81 -12.26 2.17
N THR A 122 9.78 -13.14 1.96
CA THR A 122 9.51 -14.56 1.71
C THR A 122 8.77 -15.15 2.89
N GLN A 123 7.62 -15.76 2.61
CA GLN A 123 6.77 -16.42 3.59
C GLN A 123 6.90 -17.95 3.46
N VAL A 124 6.44 -18.69 4.47
CA VAL A 124 6.43 -20.17 4.42
C VAL A 124 5.71 -20.69 3.17
N ILE A 125 4.64 -20.02 2.75
CA ILE A 125 3.88 -20.40 1.53
C ILE A 125 4.68 -20.26 0.23
N ASP A 126 5.82 -19.57 0.26
CA ASP A 126 6.72 -19.39 -0.87
C ASP A 126 7.85 -20.43 -0.91
N GLU A 127 8.05 -21.22 0.16
CA GLU A 127 9.11 -22.24 0.24
C GLU A 127 9.10 -23.23 -0.95
N PRO A 128 7.94 -23.71 -1.44
CA PRO A 128 7.91 -24.58 -2.61
C PRO A 128 8.47 -23.94 -3.90
N PHE A 129 8.59 -22.61 -3.92
CA PHE A 129 9.06 -21.83 -5.07
C PHE A 129 10.44 -21.22 -4.82
N ALA A 130 11.13 -21.57 -3.73
CA ALA A 130 12.34 -20.88 -3.28
C ALA A 130 13.43 -20.77 -4.36
N GLU A 131 13.58 -21.79 -5.21
CA GLU A 131 14.55 -21.81 -6.31
C GLU A 131 14.14 -20.94 -7.51
N ASP A 132 12.85 -20.63 -7.62
CA ASP A 132 12.24 -19.94 -8.76
C ASP A 132 11.86 -18.49 -8.46
N LEU A 133 11.90 -18.06 -7.20
CA LEU A 133 11.46 -16.72 -6.75
C LEU A 133 12.07 -15.56 -7.57
N TRP A 134 13.28 -15.71 -8.07
CA TRP A 134 13.99 -14.67 -8.83
C TRP A 134 13.94 -14.86 -10.35
N ARG A 135 13.25 -15.91 -10.83
CA ARG A 135 13.01 -16.08 -12.28
C ARG A 135 11.98 -15.06 -12.73
N LEU A 136 12.19 -14.56 -13.95
CA LEU A 136 11.19 -13.72 -14.61
C LEU A 136 9.96 -14.54 -14.98
N THR A 137 8.80 -13.93 -14.81
CA THR A 137 7.51 -14.42 -15.32
C THR A 137 7.14 -13.69 -16.60
N GLU A 138 5.94 -13.96 -17.12
CA GLU A 138 5.38 -13.28 -18.30
C GLU A 138 5.15 -11.77 -18.07
N THR A 139 5.08 -11.32 -16.81
CA THR A 139 4.93 -9.90 -16.46
C THR A 139 6.22 -9.10 -16.64
N GLY A 140 7.36 -9.78 -16.86
CA GLY A 140 8.68 -9.15 -16.89
C GLY A 140 9.24 -8.84 -15.50
N LEU A 141 8.55 -9.27 -14.43
CA LEU A 141 8.99 -9.16 -13.04
C LEU A 141 9.35 -10.54 -12.48
N SER A 142 9.95 -10.56 -11.29
CA SER A 142 10.29 -11.82 -10.62
C SER A 142 9.06 -12.57 -10.12
N LEU A 143 9.10 -13.90 -10.04
CA LEU A 143 8.03 -14.71 -9.44
C LEU A 143 7.70 -14.24 -8.01
N PHE A 144 8.70 -13.79 -7.25
CA PHE A 144 8.50 -13.19 -5.94
C PHE A 144 7.57 -11.97 -5.99
N GLU A 145 7.80 -11.07 -6.94
CA GLU A 145 7.00 -9.85 -7.13
C GLU A 145 5.56 -10.20 -7.52
N ASP A 146 5.38 -11.07 -8.52
CA ASP A 146 4.06 -11.53 -8.93
C ASP A 146 3.28 -12.13 -7.77
N ARG A 147 3.93 -13.03 -7.00
CA ARG A 147 3.33 -13.61 -5.80
C ARG A 147 2.99 -12.53 -4.77
N PHE A 148 3.86 -11.55 -4.54
CA PHE A 148 3.57 -10.44 -3.64
C PHE A 148 2.32 -9.66 -4.06
N TYR A 149 2.16 -9.35 -5.35
CA TYR A 149 0.97 -8.64 -5.84
C TYR A 149 -0.30 -9.48 -5.72
N HIS A 150 -0.22 -10.79 -5.97
CA HIS A 150 -1.35 -11.69 -5.73
C HIS A 150 -1.70 -11.82 -4.24
N LYS A 151 -0.72 -11.81 -3.33
CA LYS A 151 -0.97 -11.75 -1.87
C LYS A 151 -1.74 -10.48 -1.47
N LEU A 152 -1.39 -9.32 -2.05
CA LEU A 152 -2.14 -8.09 -1.80
C LEU A 152 -3.60 -8.20 -2.28
N ALA A 153 -3.81 -8.75 -3.47
CA ALA A 153 -5.14 -8.94 -4.03
C ALA A 153 -5.97 -9.98 -3.25
N ASP A 154 -5.34 -11.06 -2.76
CA ASP A 154 -5.96 -12.03 -1.85
C ASP A 154 -6.39 -11.35 -0.54
N LEU A 155 -5.54 -10.47 0.01
CA LEU A 155 -5.83 -9.75 1.25
C LEU A 155 -7.01 -8.78 1.08
N VAL A 156 -7.05 -8.01 -0.02
CA VAL A 156 -8.20 -7.14 -0.34
C VAL A 156 -9.48 -7.97 -0.43
N THR A 157 -9.42 -9.13 -1.08
CA THR A 157 -10.57 -10.04 -1.19
C THR A 157 -11.02 -10.54 0.18
N ALA A 158 -10.09 -10.95 1.05
CA ALA A 158 -10.38 -11.40 2.41
C ALA A 158 -11.03 -10.29 3.25
N VAL A 159 -10.44 -9.09 3.27
CA VAL A 159 -10.95 -7.93 4.01
C VAL A 159 -12.35 -7.56 3.51
N ARG A 160 -12.58 -7.57 2.19
CA ARG A 160 -13.89 -7.27 1.62
C ARG A 160 -14.96 -8.28 2.00
N SER A 161 -14.60 -9.56 2.10
CA SER A 161 -15.52 -10.65 2.47
C SER A 161 -16.12 -10.50 3.87
N LEU A 162 -15.51 -9.69 4.74
CA LEU A 162 -16.02 -9.41 6.08
C LEU A 162 -17.37 -8.66 6.07
N GLY A 163 -17.73 -7.99 4.97
CA GLY A 163 -18.94 -7.18 4.89
C GLY A 163 -18.93 -5.92 5.79
N VAL A 164 -17.84 -5.68 6.52
CA VAL A 164 -17.65 -4.48 7.34
C VAL A 164 -17.60 -3.25 6.42
N PRO A 165 -18.45 -2.23 6.62
CA PRO A 165 -18.33 -0.96 5.90
C PRO A 165 -16.94 -0.34 6.11
N ARG A 166 -16.35 0.18 5.04
CA ARG A 166 -14.96 0.65 5.07
C ARG A 166 -14.76 1.89 4.21
N LEU A 167 -13.82 2.73 4.62
CA LEU A 167 -13.39 3.88 3.85
C LEU A 167 -11.87 3.96 3.85
N SER A 168 -11.29 4.09 2.66
CA SER A 168 -9.88 4.40 2.50
C SER A 168 -9.71 5.91 2.41
N VAL A 169 -8.78 6.46 3.19
CA VAL A 169 -8.54 7.90 3.36
C VAL A 169 -7.04 8.14 3.30
N VAL A 170 -6.51 8.44 2.11
CA VAL A 170 -5.07 8.66 1.92
C VAL A 170 -4.69 10.04 2.42
N ASP A 171 -3.82 10.10 3.42
CA ASP A 171 -3.12 11.32 3.79
C ASP A 171 -2.04 11.62 2.75
N GLY A 172 -2.40 12.50 1.82
CA GLY A 172 -1.54 13.02 0.77
C GLY A 172 -1.15 14.47 1.02
N LEU A 173 -1.05 14.93 2.27
CA LEU A 173 -0.52 16.28 2.54
C LEU A 173 0.98 16.33 2.20
N ILE A 174 1.72 15.31 2.62
CA ILE A 174 3.13 15.12 2.34
C ILE A 174 3.34 13.73 1.74
N GLY A 175 3.90 13.69 0.54
CA GLY A 175 4.32 12.48 -0.14
C GLY A 175 5.77 12.13 0.13
N ARG A 176 6.14 10.85 0.01
CA ARG A 176 7.55 10.42 0.08
C ARG A 176 7.94 9.57 -1.13
N ASP A 177 9.05 9.87 -1.77
CA ASP A 177 9.64 9.03 -2.82
C ASP A 177 10.61 7.97 -2.25
N GLY A 178 11.30 7.23 -3.10
CA GLY A 178 12.40 6.35 -2.69
C GLY A 178 11.97 4.94 -2.26
N THR A 179 12.52 4.45 -1.14
CA THR A 179 12.44 3.03 -0.74
C THR A 179 11.32 2.69 0.26
N ALA A 180 10.50 3.67 0.65
CA ALA A 180 9.50 3.69 1.73
C ALA A 180 10.00 3.97 3.15
N PHE A 181 11.22 3.58 3.51
CA PHE A 181 11.69 3.60 4.90
C PHE A 181 12.75 4.68 5.11
N ASN A 182 13.96 4.42 4.61
CA ASN A 182 15.15 5.18 5.01
C ASN A 182 15.59 6.16 3.92
N GLU A 183 15.48 5.74 2.67
CA GLU A 183 15.96 6.52 1.52
C GLU A 183 14.80 7.18 0.80
N GLY A 184 14.97 8.47 0.49
CA GLY A 184 14.00 9.30 -0.22
C GLY A 184 13.79 10.67 0.43
N SER A 185 13.02 11.51 -0.24
CA SER A 185 12.67 12.87 0.11
C SER A 185 11.17 13.03 0.32
N ASN A 186 10.82 13.95 1.21
CA ASN A 186 9.43 14.33 1.46
C ASN A 186 9.05 15.49 0.54
N HIS A 187 7.84 15.44 -0.02
CA HIS A 187 7.35 16.37 -1.00
C HIS A 187 5.97 16.88 -0.60
N PRO A 188 5.68 18.19 -0.68
CA PRO A 188 4.32 18.68 -0.50
C PRO A 188 3.46 18.15 -1.65
N LEU A 189 2.31 17.58 -1.30
CA LEU A 189 1.33 17.03 -2.23
C LEU A 189 0.00 17.80 -2.12
N GLY A 190 -0.44 18.09 -0.89
CA GLY A 190 -1.57 18.99 -0.64
C GLY A 190 -2.95 18.43 -0.98
N TRP A 191 -3.10 17.11 -1.09
CA TRP A 191 -4.37 16.48 -1.41
C TRP A 191 -4.76 15.38 -0.42
N THR A 192 -6.01 14.94 -0.49
CA THR A 192 -6.50 13.77 0.23
C THR A 192 -7.44 13.02 -0.71
N VAL A 193 -7.22 11.72 -0.88
CA VAL A 193 -8.10 10.86 -1.69
C VAL A 193 -8.91 9.97 -0.76
N ILE A 194 -10.22 9.97 -0.95
CA ILE A 194 -11.17 9.24 -0.11
C ILE A 194 -12.04 8.37 -1.00
N GLY A 195 -12.24 7.11 -0.63
CA GLY A 195 -13.13 6.22 -1.37
C GLY A 195 -13.34 4.86 -0.72
N GLU A 196 -14.40 4.18 -1.14
CA GLU A 196 -14.81 2.87 -0.62
C GLU A 196 -14.08 1.71 -1.31
N ASN A 197 -13.60 1.92 -2.54
CA ASN A 197 -12.82 0.94 -3.29
C ASN A 197 -11.33 1.29 -3.24
N GLU A 198 -10.54 0.45 -2.56
CA GLU A 198 -9.10 0.65 -2.38
C GLU A 198 -8.31 0.66 -3.69
N VAL A 199 -8.78 -0.08 -4.71
CA VAL A 199 -8.16 -0.07 -6.05
C VAL A 199 -8.33 1.30 -6.70
N HIS A 200 -9.52 1.90 -6.59
CA HIS A 200 -9.78 3.22 -7.18
C HIS A 200 -8.99 4.31 -6.45
N VAL A 201 -8.98 4.26 -5.12
CA VAL A 201 -8.21 5.19 -4.28
C VAL A 201 -6.72 5.10 -4.58
N ASP A 202 -6.17 3.89 -4.70
CA ASP A 202 -4.76 3.70 -5.04
C ASP A 202 -4.46 4.16 -6.47
N THR A 203 -5.38 3.95 -7.41
CA THR A 203 -5.24 4.39 -8.81
C THR A 203 -5.16 5.91 -8.91
N VAL A 204 -6.10 6.62 -8.29
CA VAL A 204 -6.09 8.09 -8.25
C VAL A 204 -4.86 8.59 -7.51
N GLY A 205 -4.54 8.03 -6.33
CA GLY A 205 -3.37 8.44 -5.56
C GLY A 205 -2.06 8.24 -6.33
N THR A 206 -1.91 7.11 -7.03
CA THR A 206 -0.74 6.79 -7.86
C THR A 206 -0.61 7.77 -9.04
N TYR A 207 -1.74 8.08 -9.70
CA TYR A 207 -1.80 9.07 -10.76
C TYR A 207 -1.39 10.46 -10.28
N LEU A 208 -1.94 10.92 -9.15
CA LEU A 208 -1.62 12.22 -8.56
C LEU A 208 -0.15 12.33 -8.12
N MET A 209 0.46 11.21 -7.69
CA MET A 209 1.90 11.12 -7.40
C MET A 209 2.78 11.22 -8.66
N GLY A 210 2.19 11.29 -9.85
CA GLY A 210 2.90 11.43 -11.13
C GLY A 210 3.20 10.10 -11.84
N LEU A 211 2.92 8.97 -11.20
CA LEU A 211 3.17 7.63 -11.75
C LEU A 211 1.99 7.16 -12.62
N ASP A 212 2.25 6.26 -13.56
CA ASP A 212 1.19 5.65 -14.35
C ASP A 212 0.55 4.47 -13.61
N PRO A 213 -0.75 4.54 -13.24
CA PRO A 213 -1.44 3.41 -12.61
C PRO A 213 -1.54 2.19 -13.53
N LEU A 214 -1.51 2.39 -14.85
CA LEU A 214 -1.47 1.29 -15.81
C LEU A 214 -0.16 0.53 -15.71
N GLU A 215 0.98 1.19 -15.48
CA GLU A 215 2.29 0.53 -15.36
C GLU A 215 2.64 0.09 -13.92
N THR A 216 1.81 0.44 -12.95
CA THR A 216 2.03 0.09 -11.54
C THR A 216 1.65 -1.39 -11.29
N PRO A 217 2.62 -2.29 -10.97
CA PRO A 217 2.39 -3.72 -11.07
C PRO A 217 1.26 -4.30 -10.20
N TYR A 218 1.16 -3.87 -8.94
CA TYR A 218 0.09 -4.37 -8.07
C TYR A 218 -1.30 -3.90 -8.51
N LEU A 219 -1.39 -2.71 -9.15
CA LEU A 219 -2.63 -2.18 -9.70
C LEU A 219 -3.09 -2.96 -10.92
N LYS A 220 -2.16 -3.40 -11.79
CA LYS A 220 -2.47 -4.35 -12.88
C LYS A 220 -3.12 -5.61 -12.32
N VAL A 221 -2.49 -6.26 -11.34
CA VAL A 221 -2.96 -7.53 -10.76
C VAL A 221 -4.34 -7.41 -10.10
N VAL A 222 -4.59 -6.37 -9.29
CA VAL A 222 -5.92 -6.21 -8.65
C VAL A 222 -7.01 -5.86 -9.66
N ALA A 223 -6.69 -5.12 -10.73
CA ALA A 223 -7.64 -4.79 -11.78
C ALA A 223 -7.98 -6.01 -12.65
N GLU A 224 -6.98 -6.80 -13.05
CA GLU A 224 -7.16 -8.07 -13.78
C GLU A 224 -8.00 -9.08 -13.00
N ARG A 225 -7.91 -9.05 -11.66
CA ARG A 225 -8.75 -9.85 -10.77
C ARG A 225 -10.16 -9.28 -10.54
N GLY A 226 -10.51 -8.19 -11.21
CA GLY A 226 -11.85 -7.58 -11.13
C GLY A 226 -12.15 -6.90 -9.80
N LEU A 227 -11.14 -6.53 -9.00
CA LEU A 227 -11.35 -5.86 -7.71
C LEU A 227 -11.59 -4.34 -7.85
N GLY A 228 -11.40 -3.80 -9.04
CA GLY A 228 -11.61 -2.40 -9.40
C GLY A 228 -10.94 -2.11 -10.74
N THR A 229 -10.75 -0.85 -11.06
CA THR A 229 -10.03 -0.42 -12.28
C THR A 229 -8.77 0.36 -11.92
N ASN A 230 -7.72 0.17 -12.71
CA ASN A 230 -6.50 0.98 -12.69
C ASN A 230 -6.48 2.04 -13.81
N ARG A 231 -7.60 2.26 -14.50
CA ARG A 231 -7.73 3.31 -15.51
C ARG A 231 -8.32 4.56 -14.87
N ILE A 232 -7.56 5.65 -14.87
CA ILE A 232 -7.99 6.93 -14.26
C ILE A 232 -9.30 7.44 -14.88
N GLY A 233 -9.50 7.27 -16.19
CA GLY A 233 -10.70 7.72 -16.91
C GLY A 233 -11.97 6.93 -16.57
N ASP A 234 -11.86 5.79 -15.89
CA ASP A 234 -13.01 4.98 -15.46
C ASP A 234 -13.47 5.32 -14.03
N ILE A 235 -12.77 6.25 -13.36
CA ILE A 235 -13.03 6.61 -11.97
C ILE A 235 -13.57 8.03 -11.94
N GLU A 236 -14.80 8.19 -11.44
CA GLU A 236 -15.35 9.51 -11.14
C GLU A 236 -14.68 10.05 -9.88
N VAL A 237 -13.88 11.11 -10.06
CA VAL A 237 -13.24 11.83 -8.95
C VAL A 237 -14.06 13.09 -8.68
N VAL A 238 -14.53 13.25 -7.44
CA VAL A 238 -15.35 14.40 -7.04
C VAL A 238 -14.59 15.25 -6.05
N ASP A 239 -14.53 16.56 -6.30
CA ASP A 239 -14.09 17.51 -5.28
C ASP A 239 -15.19 17.66 -4.23
N LEU A 240 -14.89 17.26 -3.00
CA LEU A 240 -15.85 17.29 -1.90
C LEU A 240 -16.27 18.70 -1.49
N ALA A 241 -15.46 19.73 -1.79
CA ALA A 241 -15.79 21.11 -1.45
C ALA A 241 -16.86 21.69 -2.40
N SER A 242 -16.67 21.51 -3.71
CA SER A 242 -17.61 21.97 -4.73
C SER A 242 -18.76 20.98 -5.02
N GLY A 243 -18.57 19.70 -4.70
CA GLY A 243 -19.48 18.61 -5.09
C GLY A 243 -19.45 18.29 -6.58
N GLN A 244 -18.46 18.81 -7.33
CA GLN A 244 -18.35 18.64 -8.77
C GLN A 244 -17.37 17.53 -9.12
N ALA A 245 -17.68 16.78 -10.18
CA ALA A 245 -16.75 15.82 -10.76
C ALA A 245 -15.60 16.57 -11.44
N ALA A 246 -14.36 16.20 -11.12
CA ALA A 246 -13.16 16.72 -11.75
C ALA A 246 -13.10 16.26 -13.20
N SER A 247 -12.86 17.19 -14.10
CA SER A 247 -12.57 16.93 -15.50
C SER A 247 -11.19 16.30 -15.66
N ALA A 248 -10.96 15.66 -16.80
CA ALA A 248 -9.64 15.12 -17.14
C ALA A 248 -8.54 16.20 -17.14
N ALA A 249 -8.87 17.44 -17.53
CA ALA A 249 -7.92 18.55 -17.53
C ALA A 249 -7.53 18.96 -16.10
N GLU A 250 -8.50 19.03 -15.18
CA GLU A 250 -8.24 19.32 -13.76
C GLU A 250 -7.43 18.21 -13.10
N LEU A 251 -7.69 16.94 -13.41
CA LEU A 251 -6.88 15.83 -12.90
C LEU A 251 -5.43 15.90 -13.42
N VAL A 252 -5.22 16.29 -14.68
CA VAL A 252 -3.88 16.51 -15.24
C VAL A 252 -3.18 17.67 -14.53
N GLU A 253 -3.90 18.74 -14.18
CA GLU A 253 -3.34 19.88 -13.44
C GLU A 253 -2.96 19.50 -12.00
N MET A 254 -3.75 18.65 -11.34
CA MET A 254 -3.44 18.14 -10.00
C MET A 254 -2.31 17.12 -9.99
N ARG A 255 -2.07 16.43 -11.12
CA ARG A 255 -1.01 15.43 -11.25
C ARG A 255 0.36 16.10 -11.18
N ARG A 256 1.27 15.52 -10.39
CA ARG A 256 2.67 15.94 -10.40
C ARG A 256 3.31 15.76 -11.77
N SER A 257 3.96 16.83 -12.24
CA SER A 257 4.82 16.78 -13.43
C SER A 257 6.13 16.03 -13.18
N GLU A 258 6.68 16.15 -11.96
CA GLU A 258 7.83 15.37 -11.50
C GLU A 258 7.32 14.23 -10.60
N PRO A 259 7.36 12.97 -11.08
CA PRO A 259 6.81 11.84 -10.35
C PRO A 259 7.60 11.57 -9.07
N LEU A 260 6.89 11.21 -8.00
CA LEU A 260 7.55 10.60 -6.84
C LEU A 260 8.10 9.25 -7.26
N MET A 261 9.43 9.16 -7.39
CA MET A 261 10.06 7.99 -7.98
C MET A 261 10.37 6.91 -6.92
N PRO A 262 9.77 5.72 -6.99
CA PRO A 262 10.26 4.58 -6.21
C PRO A 262 11.64 4.19 -6.71
N ILE A 263 12.56 3.92 -5.78
CA ILE A 263 13.91 3.45 -6.10
C ILE A 263 14.17 2.12 -5.42
N SER A 264 15.09 1.34 -5.98
CA SER A 264 15.61 0.15 -5.35
C SER A 264 17.14 0.15 -5.36
N SER A 265 17.75 -0.64 -4.48
CA SER A 265 19.19 -0.83 -4.41
C SER A 265 19.63 -1.98 -5.32
N GLY A 266 20.73 -1.81 -6.05
CA GLY A 266 21.37 -2.85 -6.83
C GLY A 266 22.74 -2.43 -7.36
N GLY A 267 23.62 -3.39 -7.58
CA GLY A 267 25.00 -3.13 -8.00
C GLY A 267 25.73 -2.23 -7.00
N SER A 268 26.21 -1.07 -7.47
CA SER A 268 26.94 -0.09 -6.65
C SER A 268 26.09 1.08 -6.14
N GLY A 269 24.76 1.06 -6.30
CA GLY A 269 23.92 2.22 -5.94
C GLY A 269 22.41 1.95 -5.95
N TYR A 270 21.64 3.01 -6.25
CA TYR A 270 20.19 2.97 -6.39
C TYR A 270 19.79 3.14 -7.86
N TYR A 271 18.64 2.58 -8.23
CA TYR A 271 18.03 2.74 -9.54
C TYR A 271 16.52 2.97 -9.43
N PRO A 272 15.90 3.68 -10.37
CA PRO A 272 14.47 3.91 -10.38
C PRO A 272 13.72 2.60 -10.69
N ARG A 273 12.56 2.41 -10.07
CA ARG A 273 11.68 1.26 -10.33
C ARG A 273 10.93 1.36 -11.65
N PHE A 274 10.99 2.50 -12.33
CA PHE A 274 10.42 2.74 -13.65
C PHE A 274 11.49 3.30 -14.59
N ARG A 275 11.49 2.83 -15.84
CA ARG A 275 12.31 3.38 -16.92
C ARG A 275 11.68 4.66 -17.48
N GLU A 276 12.41 5.35 -18.35
CA GLU A 276 11.88 6.52 -19.09
C GLU A 276 10.63 6.19 -19.93
N ASP A 277 10.51 4.96 -20.42
CA ASP A 277 9.34 4.47 -21.16
C ASP A 277 8.15 4.08 -20.25
N GLY A 278 8.29 4.24 -18.93
CA GLY A 278 7.27 3.90 -17.94
C GLY A 278 7.26 2.44 -17.50
N SER A 279 8.02 1.55 -18.13
CA SER A 279 8.05 0.13 -17.77
C SER A 279 8.69 -0.10 -16.40
N ALA A 280 8.07 -0.98 -15.61
CA ALA A 280 8.61 -1.37 -14.31
C ALA A 280 9.91 -2.17 -14.46
N VAL A 281 10.81 -2.00 -13.49
CA VAL A 281 12.10 -2.70 -13.37
C VAL A 281 11.99 -3.64 -12.18
N PRO A 282 12.48 -4.89 -12.21
CA PRO A 282 12.41 -5.78 -11.05
C PRO A 282 13.02 -5.18 -9.79
N TRP A 283 12.37 -5.34 -8.63
CA TRP A 283 12.80 -4.75 -7.34
C TRP A 283 14.19 -5.22 -6.91
N ARG A 284 14.53 -6.48 -7.13
CA ARG A 284 15.84 -7.04 -6.77
C ARG A 284 16.59 -7.48 -8.01
N LEU A 285 16.88 -6.48 -8.85
CA LEU A 285 17.53 -6.65 -10.14
C LEU A 285 18.81 -7.49 -10.07
N ASP A 286 19.62 -7.39 -9.01
CA ASP A 286 20.82 -8.21 -8.84
C ASP A 286 20.52 -9.70 -8.74
N GLN A 287 19.48 -10.08 -7.99
CA GLN A 287 19.07 -11.47 -7.81
C GLN A 287 18.42 -12.02 -9.08
N VAL A 288 17.61 -11.20 -9.74
CA VAL A 288 17.05 -11.51 -11.06
C VAL A 288 18.17 -11.71 -12.09
N ASN A 289 19.15 -10.80 -12.15
CA ASN A 289 20.29 -10.90 -13.07
C ASN A 289 21.22 -12.07 -12.73
N GLN A 290 21.38 -12.42 -11.45
CA GLN A 290 22.09 -13.63 -11.06
C GLN A 290 21.34 -14.87 -11.57
N GLN A 291 20.02 -14.90 -11.46
CA GLN A 291 19.20 -16.01 -11.95
C GLN A 291 19.22 -16.10 -13.48
N LEU A 292 19.11 -14.98 -14.20
CA LEU A 292 19.22 -14.93 -15.65
C LEU A 292 20.55 -15.50 -16.16
N ARG A 293 21.66 -15.13 -15.51
CA ARG A 293 22.98 -15.69 -15.86
C ARG A 293 23.07 -17.20 -15.61
N LYS A 294 22.49 -17.71 -14.51
CA LYS A 294 22.40 -19.16 -14.25
C LYS A 294 21.60 -19.87 -15.33
N ASP A 295 20.57 -19.21 -15.85
CA ASP A 295 19.70 -19.72 -16.92
C ASP A 295 20.29 -19.51 -18.34
N GLY A 296 21.50 -18.96 -18.46
CA GLY A 296 22.15 -18.68 -19.75
C GLY A 296 21.53 -17.51 -20.53
N LYS A 297 20.83 -16.60 -19.84
CA LYS A 297 20.18 -15.40 -20.42
C LYS A 297 20.97 -14.13 -20.12
N GLU A 298 20.75 -13.11 -20.95
CA GLU A 298 21.35 -11.78 -20.75
C GLU A 298 20.77 -11.10 -19.51
N ALA A 299 21.61 -10.30 -18.84
CA ALA A 299 21.20 -9.49 -17.70
C ALA A 299 20.40 -8.27 -18.16
N ILE A 300 19.40 -7.90 -17.38
CA ILE A 300 18.65 -6.66 -17.55
C ILE A 300 19.55 -5.49 -17.12
N PRO A 301 19.73 -4.46 -17.96
CA PRO A 301 20.52 -3.29 -17.60
C PRO A 301 19.86 -2.51 -16.47
N VAL A 302 20.69 -1.86 -15.64
CA VAL A 302 20.21 -0.85 -14.69
C VAL A 302 19.71 0.35 -15.50
N PRO A 303 18.50 0.87 -15.23
CA PRO A 303 17.95 2.06 -15.89
C PRO A 303 18.83 3.30 -15.72
#